data_AF-A0A8C5M3T9-F1
#
_entry.id   AF-A0A8C5M3T9-F1
#
_cell.length_a   1.000
_cell.length_b   1.000
_cell.length_c   1.000
_cell.angle_alpha   90.00
_cell.angle_beta   90.00
_cell.angle_gamma   90.00
#
_symmetry.space_group_name_H-M   'P 1'
#
loop_
_entity.id
_entity.type
_entity.pdbx_description
1 polymer ?
#
loop_
_entity_poly.entity_id
_entity_poly.type
_entity_poly.pdbx_seq_one_letter_code
_entity_poly.pdbx_strand_id
1 'polypeptide(L)' 'RQHRSCLCILPMDEGFCYRYSLFWYYNMESDDCRPFLYGGCGGNGNRFKTRYKCERRCKGKTC' A
#
# COMPACT_ATOMS: atom_id res chain seq x y z
N ARG A 1 6.57 22.92 2.96
CA ARG A 1 7.37 21.77 3.45
C ARG A 1 6.42 20.58 3.64
N GLN A 2 6.36 19.66 2.68
CA GLN A 2 5.42 18.53 2.74
C GLN A 2 6.23 17.24 2.78
N HIS A 3 6.25 16.62 3.95
CA HIS A 3 7.00 15.40 4.18
C HIS A 3 6.41 14.25 3.37
N ARG A 4 7.26 13.77 2.47
CA ARG A 4 7.21 12.56 1.69
C ARG A 4 6.82 11.34 2.54
N SER A 5 5.95 10.50 1.98
CA SER A 5 5.31 9.39 2.69
C SER A 5 6.16 8.12 2.61
N CYS A 6 6.94 7.81 3.65
CA CYS A 6 7.75 6.57 3.71
C CYS A 6 6.89 5.31 3.82
N LEU A 7 5.58 5.49 3.93
CA LEU A 7 4.58 4.48 3.75
C LEU A 7 4.66 3.78 2.39
N CYS A 8 5.08 4.48 1.33
CA CYS A 8 5.12 3.93 -0.03
C CYS A 8 6.28 2.96 -0.27
N ILE A 9 7.29 2.94 0.62
CA ILE A 9 8.42 2.00 0.55
C ILE A 9 8.22 0.76 1.41
N LEU A 10 7.14 0.69 2.19
CA LEU A 10 6.85 -0.48 3.02
C LEU A 10 6.43 -1.66 2.12
N PRO A 11 6.81 -2.90 2.46
CA PRO A 11 6.33 -4.07 1.71
C PRO A 11 4.82 -4.23 1.84
N MET A 12 4.20 -5.03 0.98
CA MET A 12 2.84 -5.48 1.26
C MET A 12 2.82 -6.30 2.56
N ASP A 13 1.75 -6.18 3.34
CA ASP A 13 1.59 -6.92 4.58
C ASP A 13 0.12 -7.33 4.74
N GLU A 14 -0.12 -8.63 4.58
CA GLU A 14 -1.44 -9.25 4.67
C GLU A 14 -1.98 -9.22 6.11
N GLY A 15 -1.11 -9.05 7.10
CA GLY A 15 -1.43 -9.22 8.51
C GLY A 15 -1.64 -10.69 8.89
N PHE A 16 -2.12 -10.91 10.11
CA PHE A 16 -2.22 -12.24 10.73
C PHE A 16 -3.67 -12.74 10.95
N CYS A 17 -4.66 -11.99 10.46
CA CYS A 17 -6.06 -12.42 10.47
C CYS A 17 -6.46 -13.08 9.14
N TYR A 18 -7.63 -13.73 9.11
CA TYR A 18 -8.11 -14.52 7.97
C TYR A 18 -9.39 -13.97 7.30
N ARG A 19 -9.71 -12.69 7.52
CA ARG A 19 -10.86 -12.01 6.90
C ARG A 19 -10.41 -11.26 5.65
N TYR A 20 -10.13 -12.02 4.60
CA TYR A 20 -9.54 -11.48 3.38
C TYR A 20 -10.44 -10.46 2.68
N SER A 21 -9.83 -9.36 2.24
CA SER A 21 -10.46 -8.34 1.42
C SER A 21 -9.45 -7.80 0.43
N LEU A 22 -9.93 -7.43 -0.76
CA LEU A 22 -9.06 -6.88 -1.81
C LEU A 22 -8.65 -5.44 -1.47
N PHE A 23 -7.35 -5.22 -1.39
CA PHE A 23 -6.74 -3.90 -1.22
C PHE A 23 -5.62 -3.70 -2.24
N TRP A 24 -5.05 -2.49 -2.27
CA TRP A 24 -3.97 -2.09 -3.16
C TRP A 24 -2.77 -1.65 -2.34
N TYR A 25 -1.58 -2.10 -2.72
CA TYR A 25 -0.31 -1.61 -2.16
C TYR A 25 0.55 -1.02 -3.27
N TYR A 26 1.48 -0.14 -2.91
CA TYR A 26 2.47 0.39 -3.83
C TYR A 26 3.66 -0.57 -3.93
N ASN A 27 3.99 -1.00 -5.15
CA ASN A 27 5.20 -1.75 -5.43
C ASN A 27 6.26 -0.79 -5.98
N MET A 28 7.31 -0.56 -5.20
CA MET A 28 8.44 0.29 -5.59
C MET A 28 9.25 -0.31 -6.74
N GLU A 29 9.32 -1.63 -6.87
CA GLU A 29 10.12 -2.30 -7.91
C GLU A 29 9.53 -2.07 -9.30
N SER A 30 8.20 -2.07 -9.40
CA SER A 30 7.47 -1.85 -10.66
C SER A 30 6.90 -0.44 -10.80
N ASP A 31 7.13 0.44 -9.83
CA ASP A 31 6.61 1.81 -9.76
C ASP A 31 5.08 1.90 -10.00
N ASP A 32 4.33 0.90 -9.51
CA ASP A 32 2.89 0.77 -9.71
C ASP A 32 2.14 0.30 -8.46
N CYS A 33 0.81 0.45 -8.49
CA CYS A 33 -0.06 -0.05 -7.43
C CYS A 33 -0.65 -1.39 -7.83
N ARG A 34 -0.41 -2.42 -7.01
CA ARG A 34 -0.88 -3.78 -7.27
C ARG A 34 -1.92 -4.23 -6.25
N PRO A 35 -2.89 -5.07 -6.67
CA PRO A 35 -3.85 -5.64 -5.74
C PRO A 35 -3.19 -6.69 -4.84
N PHE A 36 -3.66 -6.80 -3.60
CA PHE A 36 -3.30 -7.87 -2.65
C PHE A 36 -4.48 -8.18 -1.72
N LEU A 37 -4.42 -9.32 -1.03
CA LEU A 37 -5.40 -9.71 -0.02
C LEU A 37 -4.94 -9.25 1.36
N TYR A 38 -5.77 -8.47 2.05
CA TYR A 38 -5.53 -8.09 3.43
C TYR A 38 -6.41 -8.92 4.36
N GLY A 39 -5.81 -9.53 5.37
CA GLY A 39 -6.45 -10.42 6.34
C GLY A 39 -7.37 -9.75 7.35
N GLY A 40 -7.46 -8.41 7.36
CA GLY A 40 -8.42 -7.66 8.16
C GLY A 40 -7.93 -7.15 9.51
N CYS A 41 -6.73 -7.56 9.96
CA CYS A 41 -6.06 -6.99 11.14
C CYS A 41 -4.53 -6.97 10.94
N GLY A 42 -3.80 -6.21 11.76
CA GLY A 42 -2.37 -6.00 11.58
C GLY A 42 -2.05 -5.31 10.25
N GLY A 43 -0.95 -5.70 9.62
CA GLY A 43 -0.50 -5.07 8.39
C GLY A 43 0.25 -3.76 8.63
N ASN A 44 0.59 -3.07 7.54
CA ASN A 44 1.20 -1.75 7.59
C ASN A 44 0.39 -0.71 6.80
N GLY A 45 0.94 0.50 6.69
CA GLY A 45 0.27 1.63 6.06
C GLY A 45 0.18 1.56 4.53
N ASN A 46 0.98 0.72 3.86
CA ASN A 46 0.97 0.56 2.39
C ASN A 46 -0.24 -0.25 1.93
N ARG A 47 -1.44 0.26 2.25
CA ARG A 47 -2.72 -0.39 2.01
C ARG A 47 -3.78 0.64 1.67
N PHE A 48 -4.36 0.52 0.49
CA PHE A 48 -5.33 1.47 -0.06
C PHE A 48 -6.55 0.74 -0.60
N LYS A 49 -7.74 1.35 -0.45
CA LYS A 49 -9.00 0.76 -0.95
C LYS A 49 -9.10 0.75 -2.48
N THR A 50 -8.37 1.61 -3.17
CA THR A 50 -8.42 1.73 -4.63
C THR A 50 -7.05 2.03 -5.20
N ARG A 51 -6.82 1.57 -6.44
CA ARG A 51 -5.62 1.88 -7.23
C ARG A 51 -5.36 3.38 -7.29
N TYR A 52 -6.38 4.19 -7.61
CA TYR A 52 -6.26 5.64 -7.70
C TYR A 52 -5.76 6.29 -6.40
N LYS A 53 -6.23 5.85 -5.23
CA LYS A 53 -5.77 6.40 -3.94
C LYS A 53 -4.31 6.03 -3.67
N CYS A 54 -3.90 4.83 -4.04
CA CYS A 54 -2.53 4.37 -3.94
C CYS A 54 -1.61 5.21 -4.85
N GLU A 55 -1.94 5.32 -6.15
CA GLU A 55 -1.09 6.04 -7.11
C GLU A 55 -0.98 7.52 -6.75
N ARG A 56 -2.11 8.17 -6.40
CA ARG A 56 -2.10 9.57 -5.97
C ARG A 56 -1.26 9.81 -4.71
N ARG A 57 -1.14 8.80 -3.85
CA ARG A 57 -0.35 8.90 -2.62
C ARG A 57 1.13 8.63 -2.86
N CYS A 58 1.46 7.66 -3.70
CA CYS A 58 2.80 7.08 -3.77
C CYS A 58 3.54 7.27 -5.10
N LYS A 59 2.82 7.35 -6.22
CA LYS A 59 3.45 7.44 -7.54
C LYS A 59 4.26 8.72 -7.67
N GLY A 60 5.54 8.59 -8.05
CA GLY A 60 6.48 9.71 -8.15
C GLY A 60 6.83 10.37 -6.81
N LYS A 61 6.45 9.77 -5.68
CA LYS A 61 6.82 10.27 -4.35
C LYS A 61 7.92 9.39 -3.77
N THR A 62 9.12 9.92 -3.72
CA THR A 62 10.21 9.40 -2.90
C THR A 62 9.95 9.75 -1.44
N CYS A 63 10.45 8.95 -0.49
CA CYS A 63 11.03 9.51 0.73
C CYS A 63 12.45 9.99 0.34
#